data_AF-A0A167GGH4-F1
#
_entry.id   AF-A0A167GGH4-F1
#
_cell.length_a   1.000
_cell.length_b   1.000
_cell.length_c   1.000
_cell.angle_alpha   90.00
_cell.angle_beta   90.00
_cell.angle_gamma   90.00
#
_symmetry.space_group_name_H-M   'P 1'
#
loop_
_entity.id
_entity.type
_entity.pdbx_description
1 polymer ?
#
loop_
_entity_poly.entity_id
_entity_poly.type
_entity_poly.pdbx_seq_one_letter_code
_entity_poly.pdbx_strand_id
1 'polypeptide(L)' 'MNLNQICQQIKAVFSSDNLNQQAKNAKFQKRLRKLSCVQLLKAAFKTLSTQKDANLSDIHQSLQSDFDCAIDYKLFHNLA' A
#
# COMPACT_ATOMS: atom_id res chain seq x y z
N MET A 1 -10.33 -4.66 -28.87
CA MET A 1 -9.75 -4.71 -27.51
C MET A 1 -10.82 -5.26 -26.59
N ASN A 2 -10.65 -6.47 -26.03
CA ASN A 2 -11.72 -7.11 -25.25
C ASN A 2 -11.65 -6.63 -23.80
N LEU A 3 -12.57 -5.75 -23.40
CA LEU A 3 -12.63 -5.18 -22.04
C LEU A 3 -12.61 -6.26 -20.95
N ASN A 4 -13.19 -7.43 -21.20
CA ASN A 4 -13.15 -8.55 -20.25
C ASN A 4 -11.73 -9.09 -20.02
N GLN A 5 -10.90 -9.17 -21.07
CA GLN A 5 -9.52 -9.61 -20.94
C GLN A 5 -8.68 -8.59 -20.15
N ILE A 6 -8.91 -7.30 -20.38
CA ILE A 6 -8.24 -6.22 -19.63
C ILE A 6 -8.63 -6.29 -18.15
N CYS A 7 -9.92 -6.43 -17.85
CA CYS A 7 -10.41 -6.57 -16.48
C CYS A 7 -9.81 -7.80 -15.77
N GLN A 8 -9.66 -8.92 -16.48
CA GLN A 8 -9.02 -10.11 -15.92
C GLN A 8 -7.52 -9.91 -15.65
N GLN A 9 -6.80 -9.25 -16.55
CA GLN A 9 -5.38 -8.92 -16.36
C GLN A 9 -5.16 -7.97 -15.18
N ILE A 10 -5.99 -6.92 -15.06
CA ILE A 10 -5.95 -6.00 -13.93
C ILE A 10 -6.21 -6.76 -12.62
N LYS A 11 -7.25 -7.60 -12.56
CA LYS A 11 -7.53 -8.43 -11.38
C LYS A 11 -6.37 -9.36 -11.01
N ALA A 12 -5.71 -9.95 -12.00
CA ALA A 12 -4.56 -10.82 -11.77
C ALA A 12 -3.38 -10.04 -11.17
N VAL A 13 -3.07 -8.85 -11.72
CA VAL A 13 -2.01 -7.97 -11.23
C VAL A 13 -2.28 -7.51 -9.79
N PHE A 14 -3.51 -7.13 -9.47
CA PHE A 14 -3.90 -6.65 -8.14
C PHE A 14 -4.42 -7.74 -7.20
N SER A 15 -4.23 -9.02 -7.56
CA SER A 15 -4.58 -10.14 -6.68
C SER A 15 -3.73 -10.11 -5.41
N SER A 16 -4.31 -10.48 -4.28
CA SER A 16 -3.61 -10.50 -2.98
C SER A 16 -2.33 -11.33 -3.04
N ASP A 17 -2.35 -12.47 -3.73
CA ASP A 17 -1.20 -13.36 -3.86
C ASP A 17 -0.05 -12.71 -4.64
N ASN A 18 -0.36 -12.12 -5.79
CA ASN A 18 0.64 -11.41 -6.58
C ASN A 18 1.21 -10.21 -5.82
N LEU A 19 0.36 -9.40 -5.18
CA LEU A 19 0.79 -8.25 -4.39
C LEU A 19 1.67 -8.65 -3.20
N ASN A 20 1.32 -9.74 -2.50
CA ASN A 20 2.13 -10.27 -1.42
C ASN A 20 3.48 -10.82 -1.91
N GLN A 21 3.50 -11.51 -3.05
CA GLN A 21 4.73 -12.02 -3.65
C GLN A 21 5.66 -10.88 -4.10
N GLN A 22 5.13 -9.85 -4.74
CA GLN A 22 5.90 -8.66 -5.12
C GLN A 22 6.45 -7.94 -3.89
N ALA A 23 5.65 -7.79 -2.83
CA ALA A 23 6.10 -7.17 -1.58
C ALA A 23 7.20 -7.99 -0.87
N LYS A 24 7.16 -9.32 -0.95
CA LYS A 24 8.25 -10.20 -0.46
C LYS A 24 9.53 -9.98 -1.26
N ASN A 25 9.42 -9.98 -2.59
CA ASN A 25 10.55 -9.79 -3.50
C ASN A 25 11.22 -8.42 -3.30
N ALA A 26 10.41 -7.37 -3.12
CA ALA A 26 10.87 -6.02 -2.81
C ALA A 26 11.37 -5.84 -1.36
N LYS A 27 11.36 -6.90 -0.53
CA LYS A 27 11.68 -6.88 0.91
C LYS A 27 10.81 -5.90 1.73
N PHE A 28 9.67 -5.49 1.18
CA PHE A 28 8.74 -4.54 1.79
C PHE A 28 8.09 -5.12 3.05
N GLN A 29 7.68 -6.39 3.01
CA GLN A 29 7.04 -7.08 4.14
C GLN A 29 7.94 -7.20 5.39
N LYS A 30 9.28 -7.21 5.23
CA LYS A 30 10.22 -7.27 6.38
C LYS A 30 10.27 -5.97 7.18
N ARG A 31 9.97 -4.83 6.55
CA ARG A 31 10.02 -3.50 7.17
C ARG A 31 8.74 -3.17 7.96
N LEU A 32 7.64 -3.84 7.64
CA LEU A 32 6.30 -3.56 8.18
C LEU A 32 5.72 -4.81 8.83
N ARG A 33 6.22 -5.18 10.02
CA ARG A 33 5.78 -6.40 10.76
C ARG A 33 4.30 -6.40 11.18
N LYS A 34 3.60 -5.26 11.12
CA LYS A 34 2.21 -5.10 11.58
C LYS A 34 1.18 -4.79 10.48
N LEU A 35 1.60 -4.60 9.22
CA LEU A 35 0.73 -4.11 8.14
C LEU A 35 0.67 -5.08 6.96
N SER A 36 -0.54 -5.40 6.49
CA SER A 36 -0.72 -6.16 5.25
C SER A 36 -0.31 -5.31 4.05
N CYS A 37 0.46 -5.89 3.13
CA CYS A 37 0.88 -5.21 1.90
C CYS A 37 -0.33 -4.79 1.05
N VAL A 38 -1.41 -5.56 1.09
CA VAL A 38 -2.67 -5.25 0.41
C VAL A 38 -3.36 -4.02 1.04
N GLN A 39 -3.37 -3.90 2.37
CA GLN A 39 -3.93 -2.74 3.05
C GLN A 39 -3.16 -1.46 2.69
N LEU A 40 -1.84 -1.57 2.61
CA LEU A 40 -0.95 -0.47 2.28
C LEU A 40 -1.11 0.01 0.84
N LEU A 41 -1.21 -0.92 -0.11
CA LEU A 41 -1.51 -0.59 -1.49
C LEU A 41 -2.90 0.03 -1.64
N LYS A 42 -3.91 -0.48 -0.93
CA LYS A 42 -5.25 0.14 -0.92
C LYS A 42 -5.22 1.57 -0.43
N ALA A 43 -4.57 1.84 0.69
CA ALA A 43 -4.46 3.19 1.23
C ALA A 43 -3.65 4.12 0.31
N ALA A 44 -2.55 3.62 -0.27
CA ALA A 44 -1.76 4.39 -1.24
C ALA A 44 -2.59 4.74 -2.48
N PHE A 45 -3.27 3.76 -3.09
CA PHE A 45 -4.12 4.02 -4.26
C PHE A 45 -5.28 4.94 -3.94
N LYS A 46 -5.98 4.73 -2.82
CA LYS A 46 -7.07 5.61 -2.39
C LYS A 46 -6.58 7.05 -2.24
N THR A 47 -5.47 7.26 -1.56
CA THR A 47 -4.92 8.61 -1.32
C THR A 47 -4.46 9.25 -2.63
N LEU A 48 -3.64 8.55 -3.44
CA LEU A 48 -3.13 9.06 -4.72
C LEU A 48 -4.22 9.26 -5.78
N SER A 49 -5.33 8.52 -5.71
CA SER A 49 -6.46 8.67 -6.63
C SER A 49 -7.40 9.83 -6.27
N THR A 50 -7.38 10.28 -5.00
CA THR A 50 -8.30 11.31 -4.49
C THR A 50 -7.61 12.64 -4.24
N GLN A 51 -6.28 12.65 -4.13
CA GLN A 51 -5.48 13.83 -3.80
C GLN A 51 -4.31 13.94 -4.78
N LYS A 52 -4.25 15.06 -5.51
CA LYS A 52 -3.28 15.30 -6.58
C LYS A 52 -1.84 15.46 -6.07
N ASP A 53 -1.68 16.00 -4.85
CA ASP A 53 -0.39 16.29 -4.21
C ASP A 53 -0.22 15.50 -2.89
N ALA A 54 -0.76 14.28 -2.84
CA ALA A 54 -0.69 13.43 -1.66
C ALA A 54 0.76 13.11 -1.27
N ASN A 55 1.04 13.29 0.01
CA ASN A 55 2.32 12.94 0.62
C ASN A 55 2.20 11.67 1.47
N LEU A 56 3.32 11.25 2.08
CA LEU A 56 3.38 10.02 2.88
C LEU A 56 2.48 10.08 4.12
N SER A 57 2.31 11.26 4.72
CA SER A 57 1.45 11.46 5.89
C SER A 57 -0.02 11.24 5.53
N ASP A 58 -0.44 11.66 4.34
CA ASP A 58 -1.82 11.45 3.87
C ASP A 58 -2.12 9.95 3.69
N ILE A 59 -1.15 9.20 3.14
CA ILE A 59 -1.25 7.73 3.02
C ILE A 59 -1.32 7.07 4.39
N HIS A 60 -0.54 7.56 5.36
CA HIS A 60 -0.58 7.06 6.75
C HIS A 60 -1.91 7.37 7.42
N GLN A 61 -2.47 8.55 7.23
CA GLN A 61 -3.78 8.92 7.75
C GLN A 61 -4.87 8.02 7.17
N SER A 62 -4.80 7.73 5.87
CA SER A 62 -5.69 6.78 5.19
C SER A 62 -5.57 5.37 5.77
N LEU A 63 -4.34 4.90 6.04
CA LEU A 63 -4.08 3.62 6.72
C LEU A 63 -4.65 3.54 8.13
N GLN A 64 -4.48 4.60 8.91
CA GLN A 64 -5.00 4.67 10.27
C GLN A 64 -6.54 4.72 10.28
N SER A 65 -7.13 5.53 9.41
CA SER A 65 -8.59 5.67 9.31
C SER A 65 -9.27 4.38 8.83
N ASP A 66 -8.70 3.67 7.86
CA ASP A 66 -9.37 2.53 7.22
C ASP A 66 -9.06 1.19 7.91
N PHE A 67 -7.94 1.09 8.63
CA PHE A 67 -7.44 -0.18 9.16
C PHE A 67 -6.99 -0.12 10.63
N ASP A 68 -7.23 0.98 11.33
CA ASP A 68 -6.79 1.24 12.72
C ASP A 68 -5.30 0.90 12.95
N CYS A 69 -4.51 1.07 11.88
CA CYS A 69 -3.13 0.66 11.85
C CYS A 69 -2.26 1.89 12.11
N ALA A 70 -2.01 2.17 13.39
CA ALA A 70 -1.03 3.16 13.79
C ALA A 70 0.35 2.69 13.32
N ILE A 71 0.87 3.35 12.27
CA ILE A 71 2.28 3.24 11.94
C ILE A 71 3.02 3.98 13.06
N ASP A 72 3.72 3.23 13.90
CA ASP A 72 4.73 3.78 14.81
C ASP A 72 5.83 4.43 13.94
N TYR A 73 5.55 5.64 13.49
CA TYR A 73 6.51 6.48 12.82
C TYR A 73 7.41 7.04 13.91
N LYS A 74 8.30 6.18 14.45
CA LYS A 74 9.54 6.69 15.00
C LYS A 74 10.24 7.34 13.80
N LEU A 75 10.00 8.64 13.66
CA LEU A 75 10.78 9.55 12.84
C LEU A 75 12.23 9.10 12.93
N PHE A 76 12.90 9.06 11.79
CA PHE A 76 14.32 8.79 11.62
C PHE A 76 15.18 9.85 12.36
N HIS A 77 15.00 9.99 13.67
CA HIS A 77 15.77 10.85 14.57
C HIS A 77 17.06 10.17 15.05
N ASN A 78 17.52 9.11 14.38
CA ASN A 78 18.87 8.57 14.56
C ASN A 78 19.84 9.17 13.53
N LEU A 79 19.83 10.51 13.44
CA LEU A 79 20.96 11.31 12.98
C LEU A 79 21.22 12.35 14.07
N ALA A 80 21.69 11.86 15.22
CA ALA A 80 22.33 12.65 16.26
C ALA A 80 23.57 11.88 16.71
#